data_AF-A0A842NVR6-F1
#
_entry.id   AF-A0A842NVR6-F1
#
_cell.length_a   1.000
_cell.length_b   1.000
_cell.length_c   1.000
_cell.angle_alpha   90.00
_cell.angle_beta   90.00
_cell.angle_gamma   90.00
#
_symmetry.space_group_name_H-M   'P 1'
#
loop_
_entity.id
_entity.type
_entity.pdbx_description
1 polymer ?
#
loop_
_entity_poly.entity_id
_entity_poly.type
_entity_poly.pdbx_seq_one_letter_code
_entity_poly.pdbx_strand_id
1 'polypeptide(L)' 'MAAEKLDQVNFKNLVWFYQDELMSLSEGTRARDVFPKGLRRRLLDLGVLVYKHGRSGLRYFISAAASELLQSVPPASI' A
#
# COMPACT_ATOMS: atom_id res chain seq x y z
N MET A 1 6.40 -9.63 20.77
CA MET A 1 7.08 -10.76 20.09
C MET A 1 6.18 -11.56 19.14
N ALA A 2 5.12 -12.26 19.58
CA ALA A 2 4.26 -13.03 18.67
C ALA A 2 3.27 -12.17 17.85
N ALA A 3 2.67 -11.16 18.47
CA ALA A 3 1.75 -10.22 17.80
C ALA A 3 2.46 -9.40 16.70
N GLU A 4 3.65 -8.88 17.00
CA GLU A 4 4.46 -8.12 16.03
C GLU A 4 4.82 -8.94 14.78
N LYS A 5 5.09 -10.25 14.95
CA LYS A 5 5.31 -11.15 13.83
C LYS A 5 4.04 -11.32 12.98
N LEU A 6 2.88 -11.43 13.62
CA LEU A 6 1.60 -11.56 12.92
C LEU A 6 1.26 -10.30 12.13
N ASP A 7 1.50 -9.11 12.71
CA ASP A 7 1.24 -7.83 12.05
C ASP A 7 2.16 -7.63 10.84
N GLN A 8 3.43 -8.01 10.94
CA GLN A 8 4.36 -7.97 9.80
C GLN A 8 3.96 -8.93 8.68
N VAL A 9 3.51 -10.15 9.01
CA VAL A 9 3.03 -11.11 8.00
C VAL A 9 1.76 -10.61 7.34
N ASN A 10 0.81 -10.09 8.12
CA ASN A 10 -0.43 -9.50 7.60
C ASN A 10 -0.15 -8.31 6.68
N PHE A 11 0.79 -7.44 7.07
CA PHE A 11 1.23 -6.31 6.25
C PHE A 11 1.77 -6.79 4.89
N LYS A 12 2.71 -7.73 4.90
CA LYS A 12 3.29 -8.31 3.66
C LYS A 12 2.20 -8.94 2.80
N ASN A 13 1.32 -9.75 3.39
CA ASN A 13 0.24 -10.40 2.66
C ASN A 13 -0.70 -9.40 2.00
N LEU A 14 -1.01 -8.28 2.66
CA LEU A 14 -1.84 -7.22 2.08
C LEU A 14 -1.14 -6.49 0.95
N VAL A 15 0.16 -6.22 1.08
CA VAL A 15 0.95 -5.60 0.00
C VAL A 15 0.98 -6.50 -1.23
N TRP A 16 1.18 -7.81 -1.05
CA TRP A 16 1.15 -8.77 -2.15
C TRP A 16 -0.24 -8.96 -2.76
N PHE A 17 -1.26 -9.07 -1.91
CA PHE A 17 -2.63 -9.29 -2.38
C PHE A 17 -3.16 -8.13 -3.23
N TYR A 18 -2.77 -6.89 -2.89
CA TYR A 18 -3.16 -5.68 -3.62
C TYR A 18 -2.02 -5.10 -4.47
N GLN A 19 -1.08 -5.93 -4.93
CA GLN A 19 0.12 -5.46 -5.62
C GLN A 19 -0.21 -4.58 -6.84
N ASP A 20 -1.11 -5.03 -7.71
CA ASP A 20 -1.45 -4.31 -8.95
C ASP A 20 -2.15 -2.98 -8.66
N GLU A 21 -3.06 -2.97 -7.69
CA GLU A 21 -3.72 -1.77 -7.23
C GLU A 21 -2.72 -0.77 -6.64
N LEU A 22 -1.82 -1.22 -5.77
CA LEU A 22 -0.78 -0.40 -5.14
C LEU A 22 0.23 0.15 -6.15
N MET A 23 0.57 -0.62 -7.19
CA MET A 23 1.37 -0.16 -8.32
C MET A 23 0.65 0.95 -9.10
N SER A 24 -0.65 0.79 -9.36
CA SER A 24 -1.46 1.80 -10.05
C SER A 24 -1.49 3.15 -9.30
N LEU A 25 -1.43 3.14 -7.96
CA LEU A 25 -1.28 4.36 -7.16
C LEU A 25 0.05 5.07 -7.40
N SER A 26 1.13 4.31 -7.57
CA SER A 26 2.47 4.85 -7.85
C SER A 26 2.54 5.52 -9.23
N GLU A 27 1.71 5.05 -10.17
CA GLU A 27 1.55 5.61 -11.51
C GLU A 27 0.61 6.82 -11.56
N GLY A 28 0.02 7.21 -10.42
CA GLY A 28 -0.80 8.42 -10.29
C GLY A 28 -2.31 8.19 -10.22
N THR A 29 -2.76 6.93 -10.22
CA THR A 29 -4.18 6.60 -10.01
C THR A 29 -4.61 6.98 -8.60
N ARG A 30 -5.82 7.53 -8.45
CA ARG A 30 -6.30 7.94 -7.13
C ARG A 30 -6.78 6.72 -6.37
N ALA A 31 -6.38 6.60 -5.10
CA ALA A 31 -6.81 5.50 -4.21
C ALA A 31 -8.32 5.26 -4.19
N ARG A 32 -9.12 6.31 -4.36
CA ARG A 32 -10.58 6.21 -4.31
C ARG A 32 -11.20 5.48 -5.51
N ASP A 33 -10.47 5.45 -6.62
CA ASP A 33 -10.88 4.84 -7.88
C ASP A 33 -10.48 3.35 -7.90
N VAL A 34 -9.54 2.95 -7.03
CA VAL A 34 -9.01 1.57 -6.96
C VAL A 34 -9.55 0.80 -5.76
N PHE A 35 -9.69 1.45 -4.60
CA PHE A 35 -10.12 0.81 -3.36
C PHE A 35 -11.42 1.41 -2.84
N PRO A 36 -12.37 0.64 -2.31
CA PRO A 36 -13.57 1.16 -1.63
C PRO A 36 -13.22 1.88 -0.31
N LYS A 37 -14.10 2.77 0.15
CA LYS A 37 -13.86 3.66 1.31
C LYS A 37 -13.42 2.92 2.58
N GLY A 38 -14.10 1.82 2.93
CA GLY A 38 -13.78 1.02 4.10
C GLY A 38 -12.40 0.36 4.00
N LEU A 39 -12.06 -0.18 2.82
CA LEU A 39 -10.76 -0.80 2.59
C LEU A 39 -9.63 0.22 2.65
N ARG A 40 -9.80 1.41 2.07
CA ARG A 40 -8.80 2.50 2.17
C ARG A 40 -8.48 2.85 3.62
N ARG A 41 -9.51 2.90 4.47
CA ARG A 41 -9.30 3.20 5.89
C ARG A 41 -8.54 2.07 6.58
N ARG A 42 -8.90 0.81 6.31
CA ARG A 42 -8.20 -0.35 6.86
C ARG A 42 -6.74 -0.43 6.41
N LEU A 43 -6.45 -0.18 5.12
CA LEU A 43 -5.10 -0.15 4.59
C LEU A 43 -4.27 1.00 5.18
N LEU A 44 -4.90 2.14 5.50
CA LEU A 44 -4.27 3.23 6.24
C LEU A 44 -3.96 2.82 7.68
N ASP A 45 -4.92 2.24 8.39
CA ASP A 45 -4.76 1.83 9.79
C ASP A 45 -3.67 0.74 9.94
N LEU A 46 -3.50 -0.10 8.91
CA LEU A 46 -2.45 -1.12 8.84
C LEU A 46 -1.12 -0.61 8.24
N GLY A 47 -1.02 0.68 7.92
CA GLY A 47 0.22 1.31 7.46
C GLY A 47 0.62 1.00 6.01
N VAL A 48 -0.25 0.35 5.22
CA VAL A 48 -0.01 0.09 3.78
C VAL A 48 -0.18 1.39 2.99
N LEU A 49 -1.23 2.15 3.31
CA LEU A 49 -1.43 3.50 2.79
C LEU A 49 -1.04 4.52 3.85
N VAL A 50 -0.65 5.71 3.39
CA VAL A 50 -0.41 6.89 4.21
C VAL A 50 -1.07 8.11 3.59
N TYR A 51 -1.36 9.13 4.41
CA TYR A 51 -1.72 10.43 3.88
C TYR A 51 -0.49 11.26 3.58
N LYS A 52 -0.49 11.96 2.44
CA LYS A 52 0.42 13.09 2.21
C LYS A 52 -0.38 14.32 1.81
N HIS A 53 0.05 15.47 2.33
CA HIS A 53 -0.44 16.77 1.90
C HIS A 53 0.27 17.16 0.60
N GLY A 54 -0.50 17.27 -0.49
CA GLY A 54 -0.04 17.88 -1.74
C GLY A 54 -0.65 19.26 -1.95
N ARG A 55 -0.26 19.94 -3.04
CA ARG A 55 -0.84 21.24 -3.44
C ARG A 55 -2.36 21.22 -3.60
N SER A 56 -2.95 20.06 -3.89
CA SER A 56 -4.40 19.88 -4.07
C SER A 56 -5.09 19.26 -2.84
N GLY A 57 -4.45 19.28 -1.67
CA GLY A 57 -5.00 18.74 -0.41
C GLY A 57 -4.46 17.35 -0.03
N LEU A 58 -5.16 16.71 0.91
CA LEU A 58 -4.80 15.42 1.48
C LEU A 58 -5.09 14.28 0.49
N ARG A 59 -4.11 13.44 0.20
CA ARG A 59 -4.28 12.25 -0.65
C ARG A 59 -3.64 11.03 -0.03
N TYR A 60 -4.16 9.86 -0.38
CA TYR A 60 -3.55 8.57 -0.05
C TYR A 60 -2.37 8.30 -0.98
N PHE A 61 -1.30 7.77 -0.41
CA PHE A 61 -0.12 7.26 -1.10
C PHE A 61 0.25 5.90 -0.50
N ILE A 62 1.00 5.09 -1.23
CA ILE A 62 1.63 3.90 -0.65
C ILE A 62 2.68 4.33 0.39
N SER A 63 2.80 3.56 1.48
CA SER A 63 3.83 3.78 2.48
C SER A 63 5.22 3.41 1.94
N ALA A 64 6.28 3.94 2.56
CA ALA A 64 7.65 3.60 2.17
C ALA A 64 7.91 2.09 2.30
N ALA A 65 7.47 1.48 3.39
CA ALA A 65 7.59 0.04 3.62
C ALA A 65 6.84 -0.80 2.56
N ALA A 66 5.64 -0.36 2.15
CA ALA A 66 4.92 -1.04 1.06
C ALA A 66 5.64 -0.87 -0.28
N SER A 67 6.17 0.33 -0.56
CA SER A 67 6.94 0.60 -1.78
C SER A 67 8.22 -0.24 -1.87
N GLU A 68 8.96 -0.37 -0.77
CA GLU A 68 10.17 -1.19 -0.70
C GLU A 68 9.86 -2.67 -0.94
N LEU A 69 8.77 -3.19 -0.36
CA LEU A 69 8.33 -4.56 -0.61
C LEU A 69 7.99 -4.79 -2.09
N LEU A 70 7.27 -3.87 -2.72
CA LEU A 70 6.93 -3.96 -4.15
C LEU A 70 8.17 -3.94 -5.05
N GLN A 71 9.21 -3.18 -4.67
CA GLN A 71 10.48 -3.08 -5.41
C GLN A 71 11.45 -4.23 -5.12
N SER A 72 11.26 -4.96 -4.01
CA SER A 72 12.12 -6.08 -3.63
C SER A 72 11.96 -7.33 -4.51
N VAL A 73 11.00 -7.32 -5.44
CA VAL A 73 10.86 -8.37 -6.45
C VAL A 73 11.84 -8.09 -7.59
N PRO A 74 12.79 -9.01 -7.91
CA PRO A 74 13.51 -8.89 -9.17
C PRO A 74 12.49 -8.89 -10.31
N PRO A 75 12.64 -8.05 -11.34
CA PRO A 75 11.75 -8.11 -12.50
C PRO A 75 11.71 -9.56 -12.97
N ALA A 76 10.52 -10.12 -13.10
CA ALA A 76 10.35 -11.47 -13.59
C ALA A 76 11.16 -11.58 -14.89
N SER A 77 12.29 -12.28 -14.83
CA SER A 77 13.11 -12.52 -16.01
C SER A 77 12.30 -13.49 -16.86
N ILE A 78 11.70 -12.96 -17.92
CA ILE A 78 11.07 -13.73 -19.00
C ILE A 78 12.19 -14.29 -19.87
#